data_AF-A0AB40BUT9-F1
#
_entry.id   AF-A0AB40BUT9-F1
#
_cell.length_a   1.000
_cell.length_b   1.000
_cell.length_c   1.000
_cell.angle_alpha   90.00
_cell.angle_beta   90.00
_cell.angle_gamma   90.00
#
_symmetry.space_group_name_H-M   'P 1'
#
loop_
_entity.id
_entity.type
_entity.pdbx_description
1 polymer ?
#
loop_
_entity_poly.entity_id
_entity_poly.type
_entity_poly.pdbx_seq_one_letter_code
_entity_poly.pdbx_strand_id
1 'polypeptide(L)'
;MPATATMIGALLGLGTQMYSNALRKLPYMRHPWEHVLGMGLGVVFVNQLVKYDAKLKEDLDKILEKAKAANERRYFDDDED
;
A
#
# COMPACT_ATOMS: atom_id res chain seq x y z
N MET A 1 4.39 -9.52 8.96
CA MET A 1 4.17 -9.17 10.38
C MET A 1 3.14 -8.05 10.46
N PRO A 2 1.89 -8.30 10.85
CA PRO A 2 0.85 -7.25 10.94
C PRO A 2 1.21 -6.12 11.92
N ALA A 3 2.06 -6.42 12.91
CA ALA A 3 2.57 -5.44 13.87
C ALA A 3 3.47 -4.36 13.22
N THR A 4 4.29 -4.72 12.20
CA THR A 4 5.18 -3.74 11.56
C THR A 4 4.40 -2.78 10.67
N ALA A 5 3.41 -3.26 9.90
CA ALA A 5 2.53 -2.42 9.10
C ALA A 5 1.71 -1.45 9.95
N THR A 6 1.22 -1.93 11.10
CA THR A 6 0.50 -1.10 12.08
C THR A 6 1.40 -0.02 12.68
N MET A 7 2.62 -0.37 13.08
CA MET A 7 3.57 0.60 13.63
C MET A 7 3.99 1.65 12.59
N ILE A 8 4.24 1.24 11.35
CA ILE A 8 4.56 2.15 10.24
C ILE A 8 3.37 3.07 9.95
N GLY A 9 2.15 2.54 9.92
CA GLY A 9 0.94 3.34 9.73
C GLY A 9 0.74 4.37 10.83
N ALA A 10 0.94 4.00 12.10
CA ALA A 10 0.85 4.94 13.22
C ALA A 10 1.90 6.06 13.11
N LEU A 11 3.17 5.70 12.85
CA LEU A 11 4.25 6.69 12.72
C LEU A 11 4.04 7.62 11.51
N LEU A 12 3.55 7.11 10.39
CA LEU A 12 3.20 7.90 9.21
C LEU A 12 2.06 8.89 9.51
N GLY A 13 1.02 8.42 10.20
CA GLY A 13 -0.12 9.24 10.60
C GLY A 13 0.25 10.36 11.57
N LEU A 14 1.08 10.05 12.56
CA LEU A 14 1.64 11.02 13.50
C LEU A 14 2.57 12.01 12.80
N GLY A 15 3.48 11.52 11.95
CA GLY A 15 4.41 12.35 11.19
C GLY A 15 3.69 13.33 10.26
N THR A 16 2.63 12.86 9.59
CA THR A 16 1.81 13.71 8.71
C THR A 16 1.09 14.82 9.46
N GLN A 17 0.53 14.52 10.64
CA GLN A 17 -0.12 15.53 11.49
C GLN A 17 0.88 16.53 12.09
N MET A 18 2.03 16.06 12.57
CA MET A 18 3.11 16.93 13.05
C MET A 18 3.66 17.83 11.93
N TYR A 19 3.80 17.29 10.72
CA TYR A 19 4.25 18.04 9.55
C TYR A 19 3.23 19.11 9.13
N SER A 20 1.94 18.78 9.15
CA SER A 20 0.86 19.76 8.91
C SER A 20 0.93 20.94 9.87
N ASN A 21 1.13 20.68 11.16
CA ASN A 21 1.29 21.73 12.17
C ASN A 21 2.58 22.53 11.99
N ALA A 22 3.67 21.86 11.60
CA ALA A 22 4.95 22.51 11.32
C ALA A 22 4.84 23.51 10.16
N LEU A 23 4.18 23.12 9.05
CA LEU A 23 3.96 24.00 7.90
C LEU A 23 3.15 25.24 8.25
N ARG A 24 2.23 25.12 9.21
CA ARG A 24 1.42 26.25 9.72
C ARG A 24 2.16 27.11 10.74
N LYS A 25 3.43 26.82 11.05
CA LYS A 25 4.23 27.45 12.12
C LYS A 25 3.57 27.38 13.50
N LEU A 26 2.70 26.40 13.72
CA LEU A 26 2.00 26.16 14.98
C LEU A 26 2.81 25.21 15.86
N PRO A 27 2.63 25.23 17.19
CA PRO A 27 3.25 24.24 18.07
C PRO A 27 2.89 22.82 17.63
N TYR A 28 3.88 21.92 17.57
CA TYR A 28 3.73 20.56 17.02
C TYR A 28 2.54 19.78 17.61
N MET A 29 2.25 19.98 18.90
CA MET A 29 1.18 19.30 19.64
C MET A 29 0.01 20.20 20.02
N ARG A 30 -0.35 21.18 19.17
CA ARG A 30 -1.48 22.09 19.47
C ARG A 30 -2.80 21.34 19.75
N HIS A 31 -3.07 20.28 19.00
CA HIS A 31 -4.25 19.43 19.20
C HIS A 31 -3.81 17.95 19.33
N PRO A 32 -3.50 17.48 20.55
CA PRO A 32 -2.91 16.14 20.75
C PRO A 32 -3.84 15.00 20.31
N TRP A 33 -5.16 15.21 20.37
CA TRP A 33 -6.14 14.22 19.93
C TRP A 33 -6.24 14.07 18.40
N GLU A 34 -5.88 15.11 17.64
CA GLU A 34 -5.80 15.01 16.17
C GLU A 34 -4.67 14.07 15.74
N HIS A 35 -3.59 13.98 16.54
CA HIS A 35 -2.50 13.02 16.31
C HIS A 35 -2.97 11.58 16.52
N VAL A 36 -3.84 11.32 17.51
CA VAL A 36 -4.41 9.99 17.75
C VAL A 36 -5.32 9.56 16.60
N LEU A 37 -6.13 10.50 16.09
CA LEU A 37 -6.93 10.27 14.88
C LEU A 37 -6.05 10.03 13.66
N GLY A 38 -4.98 10.82 13.48
CA GLY A 38 -4.00 10.65 12.41
C GLY A 38 -3.30 9.29 12.46
N MET A 39 -2.87 8.85 13.65
CA MET A 39 -2.31 7.51 13.86
C MET A 39 -3.30 6.41 13.49
N GLY A 40 -4.55 6.52 13.95
CA GLY A 40 -5.61 5.56 13.62
C GLY A 40 -5.88 5.45 12.12
N LEU A 41 -5.96 6.59 11.44
CA LEU A 41 -6.12 6.63 9.98
C LEU A 41 -4.91 6.04 9.24
N GLY A 42 -3.69 6.37 9.69
CA GLY A 42 -2.47 5.83 9.11
C GLY A 42 -2.35 4.31 9.27
N VAL A 43 -2.74 3.76 10.42
CA VAL A 43 -2.81 2.31 10.67
C VAL A 43 -3.76 1.62 9.69
N VAL A 44 -4.98 2.14 9.55
CA VAL A 44 -5.99 1.57 8.63
C VAL A 44 -5.48 1.66 7.19
N PHE A 45 -4.95 2.82 6.80
CA PHE A 45 -4.44 3.05 5.45
C PHE A 45 -3.32 2.08 5.08
N VAL A 46 -2.27 1.95 5.90
CA VAL A 46 -1.13 1.08 5.58
C VAL A 46 -1.54 -0.39 5.59
N ASN A 47 -2.41 -0.82 6.51
CA ASN A 47 -2.92 -2.20 6.49
C ASN A 47 -3.76 -2.49 5.24
N GLN A 48 -4.59 -1.53 4.80
CA GLN A 48 -5.38 -1.67 3.58
C GLN A 48 -4.48 -1.68 2.33
N LEU A 49 -3.44 -0.85 2.31
CA LEU A 49 -2.47 -0.79 1.22
C LEU A 49 -1.72 -2.12 1.06
N VAL A 50 -1.26 -2.72 2.16
CA VAL A 50 -0.57 -4.03 2.12
C VAL A 50 -1.50 -5.13 1.59
N LYS A 51 -2.78 -5.13 1.99
CA LYS A 51 -3.77 -6.08 1.45
C LYS A 51 -4.01 -5.85 -0.05
N TYR A 52 -4.07 -4.59 -0.46
CA TYR A 52 -4.25 -4.22 -1.86
C TYR A 52 -3.06 -4.66 -2.71
N ASP A 53 -1.84 -4.42 -2.25
CA ASP A 53 -0.60 -4.83 -2.91
C ASP A 53 -0.53 -6.35 -3.12
N ALA A 54 -0.90 -7.13 -2.09
CA ALA A 54 -0.96 -8.59 -2.20
C ALA A 54 -1.95 -9.06 -3.29
N LYS A 55 -3.13 -8.42 -3.36
CA LYS A 55 -4.12 -8.72 -4.39
C LYS A 55 -3.64 -8.35 -5.79
N LEU A 56 -3.01 -7.19 -5.92
CA LEU A 56 -2.47 -6.73 -7.22
C LEU A 56 -1.38 -7.66 -7.74
N LYS A 57 -0.55 -8.19 -6.85
CA LYS A 57 0.47 -9.17 -7.22
C LYS A 57 -0.14 -10.46 -7.76
N GLU A 58 -1.17 -10.98 -7.09
CA GLU A 58 -1.90 -12.17 -7.56
C GLU A 58 -2.59 -11.92 -8.91
N ASP A 59 -3.21 -10.76 -9.10
CA ASP A 59 -3.86 -10.40 -10.35
C ASP A 59 -2.83 -10.18 -11.49
N LEU A 60 -1.65 -9.64 -11.18
CA LEU A 60 -0.54 -9.50 -12.12
C LEU A 60 0.00 -10.86 -12.58
N ASP A 61 0.23 -11.79 -11.65
CA ASP A 61 0.71 -13.14 -11.95
C ASP A 61 -0.25 -13.86 -12.92
N LYS A 62 -1.57 -13.74 -12.68
CA LYS A 62 -2.59 -14.27 -13.61
C LYS A 62 -2.54 -13.65 -14.99
N ILE A 63 -2.28 -12.35 -15.10
CA ILE A 63 -2.16 -11.68 -16.40
C ILE A 63 -0.90 -12.14 -17.13
N LEU A 64 0.21 -12.30 -16.42
CA LEU A 64 1.47 -12.79 -16.97
C LEU A 64 1.34 -14.23 -17.47
N GLU A 65 0.68 -15.11 -16.71
CA GLU A 65 0.41 -16.49 -17.13
C GLU A 65 -0.47 -16.53 -18.39
N LYS A 66 -1.54 -15.71 -18.44
CA LYS A 66 -2.39 -15.59 -19.63
C LYS A 66 -1.60 -15.07 -20.83
N ALA A 67 -0.75 -14.06 -20.64
CA ALA A 67 0.09 -13.52 -21.70
C ALA A 67 1.10 -14.56 -22.21
N LYS A 68 1.69 -15.34 -21.31
CA LYS A 68 2.61 -16.43 -21.66
C LYS A 68 1.90 -17.52 -22.47
N ALA A 69 0.74 -17.99 -22.01
CA ALA A 69 -0.04 -19.01 -22.72
C ALA A 69 -0.55 -18.51 -24.08
N ALA A 70 -0.90 -17.23 -24.20
CA ALA A 70 -1.29 -16.62 -25.48
C ALA A 70 -0.10 -16.52 -26.46
N ASN A 71 1.10 -16.26 -25.96
CA ASN A 71 2.32 -16.28 -26.78
C ASN A 71 2.71 -17.71 -27.17
N GLU A 72 2.58 -18.68 -26.27
CA GLU A 72 2.91 -20.08 -26.55
C GLU A 72 2.05 -20.65 -27.68
N ARG A 73 0.72 -20.45 -27.62
CA ARG A 73 -0.20 -20.84 -28.70
C ARG A 73 0.09 -20.18 -30.05
N ARG A 74 0.72 -19.00 -30.04
CA ARG A 74 0.95 -18.22 -31.27
C ARG A 74 2.26 -18.57 -31.97
N TYR A 75 3.20 -19.18 -31.27
CA TYR A 75 4.55 -19.41 -31.79
C TYR A 75 4.98 -20.88 -31.75
N PHE A 76 4.39 -21.73 -30.92
CA PHE A 76 4.85 -23.12 -30.77
C PHE A 76 3.83 -24.18 -31.23
N ASP A 77 2.53 -23.88 -31.25
CA ASP A 77 1.52 -24.84 -31.73
C ASP A 77 1.47 -24.90 -33.28
N ASP A 78 1.91 -23.86 -34.01
CA ASP A 78 1.89 -23.81 -35.48
C ASP A 78 3.14 -24.46 -36.15
N ASP A 79 4.16 -24.84 -35.37
CA ASP A 79 5.43 -25.43 -35.88
C ASP A 79 5.48 -26.98 -35.80
N GLU A 80 4.48 -27.64 -35.20
CA GLU A 80 4.43 -29.11 -35.03
C GLU A 80 3.57 -29.88 -36.07
N ASP A 81 2.96 -29.22 -37.06
CA ASP A 81 2.18 -29.83 -38.15
C ASP A 81 2.92 -29.90 -39.51
#